data_AF-A0A5T1YN04-F1
#
_entry.id   AF-A0A5T1YN04-F1
#
_cell.length_a   1.000
_cell.length_b   1.000
_cell.length_c   1.000
_cell.angle_alpha   90.00
_cell.angle_beta   90.00
_cell.angle_gamma   90.00
#
_symmetry.space_group_name_H-M   'P 1'
#
loop_
_entity.id
_entity.type
_entity.pdbx_description
1 polymer ?
#
loop_
_entity_poly.entity_id
_entity_poly.type
_entity_poly.pdbx_seq_one_letter_code
_entity_poly.pdbx_strand_id
1 'polypeptide(L)'
;MLILGHYLLTQNSNFCFIDESEKLKKDQISCFLYNEEIIQNAKNENLDFAVLIQDKNEIFLSNALGAKFLLFDDENLARFASEVAEFYLFDSKILLLVENLHKLEKAYELRLDGVILKSLIQDYH
;
A
#
# COMPACT_ATOMS: atom_id res chain seq x y z
N MET A 1 -7.79 7.60 -10.18
CA MET A 1 -6.42 7.45 -9.67
C MET A 1 -6.29 8.20 -8.34
N LEU A 2 -5.81 7.54 -7.30
CA LEU A 2 -5.43 8.11 -6.01
C LEU A 2 -4.04 8.74 -6.13
N ILE A 3 -3.84 9.90 -5.50
CA ILE A 3 -2.54 10.58 -5.44
C ILE A 3 -2.30 10.92 -3.97
N LEU A 4 -1.36 10.23 -3.34
CA LEU A 4 -1.03 10.42 -1.92
C LEU A 4 0.32 11.13 -1.78
N GLY A 5 0.32 12.24 -1.02
CA GLY A 5 1.52 13.01 -0.68
C GLY A 5 1.64 14.36 -1.38
N HIS A 6 0.72 14.74 -2.27
CA HIS A 6 0.71 16.09 -2.81
C HIS A 6 0.23 17.10 -1.75
N TYR A 7 0.98 18.18 -1.51
CA TYR A 7 0.71 19.17 -0.46
C TYR A 7 -0.66 19.91 -0.54
N LEU A 8 -1.35 19.85 -1.68
CA LEU A 8 -2.67 20.47 -1.89
C LEU A 8 -3.82 19.47 -1.67
N LEU A 9 -3.50 18.17 -1.63
CA LEU A 9 -4.47 17.13 -1.34
C LEU A 9 -4.49 16.95 0.17
N THR A 10 -5.66 17.21 0.77
CA THR A 10 -5.89 17.14 2.21
C THR A 10 -6.02 15.70 2.73
N GLN A 11 -5.99 14.71 1.83
CA GLN A 11 -6.04 13.28 2.14
C GLN A 11 -4.63 12.76 2.52
N ASN A 12 -4.06 13.29 3.59
CA ASN A 12 -2.81 12.78 4.14
C ASN A 12 -3.15 11.98 5.40
N SER A 13 -3.70 10.78 5.22
CA SER A 13 -3.60 9.78 6.29
C SER A 13 -2.12 9.63 6.65
N ASN A 14 -1.80 9.52 7.93
CA ASN A 14 -0.41 9.34 8.35
C ASN A 14 0.02 7.93 7.94
N PHE A 15 1.05 7.80 7.10
CA PHE A 15 1.66 6.51 6.78
C PHE A 15 2.97 6.38 7.55
N CYS A 16 3.18 5.24 8.20
CA CYS A 16 4.40 4.97 8.95
C CYS A 16 4.83 3.53 8.70
N PHE A 17 6.08 3.36 8.28
CA PHE A 17 6.68 2.05 8.08
C PHE A 17 7.10 1.47 9.43
N ILE A 18 6.73 0.22 9.68
CA ILE A 18 7.01 -0.49 10.93
C ILE A 18 7.54 -1.89 10.64
N ASP A 19 8.33 -2.41 11.57
CA ASP A 19 8.86 -3.79 11.50
C ASP A 19 8.44 -4.64 12.70
N GLU A 20 7.72 -4.03 13.63
CA GLU A 20 7.37 -4.57 14.94
C GLU A 20 5.91 -4.25 15.24
N SER A 21 5.16 -5.22 15.75
CA SER A 21 3.71 -5.09 15.96
C SER A 21 3.35 -4.06 17.04
N GLU A 22 4.26 -3.79 17.98
CA GLU A 22 4.12 -2.81 19.04
C GLU A 22 4.01 -1.36 18.51
N LYS A 23 4.41 -1.13 17.26
CA LYS A 23 4.34 0.19 16.61
C LYS A 23 3.01 0.44 15.90
N LEU A 24 2.07 -0.52 15.91
CA LEU A 24 0.71 -0.33 15.39
C LEU A 24 -0.03 0.78 16.16
N LYS A 25 -0.76 1.65 15.44
CA LYS A 25 -1.52 2.77 16.02
C LYS A 25 -2.80 3.03 15.24
N LYS A 26 -3.81 3.57 15.94
CA LYS A 26 -5.15 3.84 15.39
C LYS A 26 -5.24 5.01 14.41
N ASP A 27 -4.42 6.04 14.61
CA ASP A 27 -4.51 7.30 13.85
C ASP A 27 -3.52 7.35 12.67
N GLN A 28 -3.07 6.18 12.19
CA GLN A 28 -2.17 6.02 11.06
C GLN A 28 -2.50 4.76 10.27
N ILE A 29 -1.99 4.67 9.05
CA ILE A 29 -1.89 3.42 8.28
C ILE A 29 -0.48 2.91 8.48
N SER A 30 -0.36 1.76 9.14
CA SER A 30 0.93 1.10 9.29
C SER A 30 1.30 0.37 8.01
N CYS A 31 2.48 0.67 7.48
CA CYS A 31 3.07 0.03 6.31
C CYS A 31 4.13 -0.97 6.77
N PHE A 32 4.21 -2.15 6.16
CA PHE A 32 5.22 -3.16 6.50
C PHE A 32 5.39 -4.19 5.39
N LEU A 33 6.49 -4.94 5.41
CA LEU A 33 6.64 -6.17 4.62
C LEU A 33 5.66 -7.24 5.11
N TYR A 34 5.22 -8.14 4.24
CA TYR A 34 4.27 -9.18 4.62
C TYR A 34 4.74 -9.95 5.86
N ASN A 35 3.96 -9.83 6.94
CA ASN A 35 4.25 -10.43 8.23
C ASN A 35 2.92 -10.82 8.89
N GLU A 36 2.69 -12.12 9.03
CA GLU A 36 1.41 -12.65 9.53
C GLU A 36 1.12 -12.25 10.98
N GLU A 37 2.15 -12.07 11.81
CA GLU A 37 1.99 -11.62 13.20
C GLU A 37 1.49 -10.18 13.25
N ILE A 38 2.13 -9.27 12.50
CA ILE A 38 1.72 -7.86 12.44
C ILE A 38 0.31 -7.75 11.85
N ILE A 39 0.01 -8.52 10.79
CA ILE A 39 -1.32 -8.54 10.17
C ILE A 39 -2.36 -9.04 11.17
N GLN A 40 -2.09 -10.13 11.89
CA GLN A 40 -3.02 -10.66 12.87
C GLN A 40 -3.32 -9.65 13.98
N ASN A 41 -2.29 -8.94 14.48
CA ASN A 41 -2.46 -7.91 15.51
C ASN A 41 -3.25 -6.71 14.97
N ALA A 42 -2.93 -6.22 13.77
CA ALA A 42 -3.68 -5.13 13.13
C ALA A 42 -5.17 -5.50 12.94
N LYS A 43 -5.46 -6.74 12.53
CA LYS A 43 -6.84 -7.24 12.39
C LYS A 43 -7.57 -7.34 13.73
N ASN A 44 -6.91 -7.87 14.76
CA ASN A 44 -7.50 -7.99 16.11
C ASN A 44 -7.90 -6.63 16.68
N GLU A 45 -7.12 -5.60 16.37
CA GLU A 45 -7.35 -4.22 16.82
C GLU A 45 -8.20 -3.40 15.83
N ASN A 46 -8.62 -4.00 14.70
CA ASN A 46 -9.35 -3.34 13.61
C ASN A 46 -8.65 -2.05 13.13
N LEU A 47 -7.36 -2.17 12.86
CA LEU A 47 -6.48 -1.11 12.38
C LEU A 47 -6.29 -1.23 10.87
N ASP A 48 -6.25 -0.07 10.20
CA ASP A 48 -5.91 0.00 8.79
C ASP A 48 -4.40 -0.23 8.59
N PHE A 49 -4.06 -1.09 7.63
CA PHE A 49 -2.67 -1.37 7.30
C PHE A 49 -2.44 -1.47 5.79
N ALA A 50 -1.18 -1.34 5.40
CA ALA A 50 -0.69 -1.48 4.05
C ALA A 50 0.48 -2.47 4.00
N VAL A 51 0.54 -3.29 2.95
CA VAL A 51 1.63 -4.26 2.78
C VAL A 51 2.50 -3.87 1.60
N LEU A 52 3.81 -3.78 1.82
CA LEU A 52 4.80 -3.62 0.77
C LEU A 52 5.09 -4.99 0.15
N ILE A 53 4.60 -5.18 -1.07
CA ILE A 53 4.59 -6.47 -1.75
C ILE A 53 5.97 -6.81 -2.33
N GLN A 54 6.46 -8.00 -2.01
CA GLN A 54 7.72 -8.57 -2.50
C GLN A 54 7.51 -9.70 -3.53
N ASP A 55 6.34 -10.36 -3.51
CA ASP A 55 6.01 -11.41 -4.48
C ASP A 55 4.52 -11.51 -4.83
N LYS A 56 4.17 -12.40 -5.78
CA LYS A 56 2.80 -12.55 -6.26
C LYS A 56 1.84 -13.20 -5.27
N ASN A 57 2.32 -14.06 -4.36
CA ASN A 57 1.47 -14.69 -3.35
C ASN A 57 1.00 -13.67 -2.33
N GLU A 58 1.90 -12.78 -1.91
CA GLU A 58 1.60 -11.70 -0.96
C GLU A 58 0.47 -10.78 -1.47
N ILE A 59 0.32 -10.61 -2.79
CA ILE A 59 -0.77 -9.82 -3.40
C ILE A 59 -2.14 -10.39 -2.99
N PHE A 60 -2.33 -11.68 -3.20
CA PHE A 60 -3.59 -12.36 -2.91
C PHE A 60 -3.83 -12.46 -1.41
N LEU A 61 -2.80 -12.85 -0.65
CA LEU A 61 -2.89 -13.02 0.79
C LEU A 61 -3.19 -11.70 1.50
N SER A 62 -2.48 -10.63 1.16
CA SER A 62 -2.67 -9.31 1.76
C SER A 62 -4.07 -8.76 1.49
N ASN A 63 -4.57 -8.89 0.25
CA ASN A 63 -5.95 -8.51 -0.06
C ASN A 63 -6.96 -9.34 0.75
N ALA A 64 -6.83 -10.68 0.77
CA ALA A 64 -7.74 -11.55 1.52
C ALA A 64 -7.67 -11.32 3.04
N LEU A 65 -6.53 -10.87 3.56
CA LEU A 65 -6.35 -10.55 4.97
C LEU A 65 -6.85 -9.15 5.34
N GLY A 66 -7.31 -8.35 4.36
CA GLY A 66 -7.93 -7.05 4.59
C GLY A 66 -6.95 -5.88 4.56
N ALA A 67 -5.81 -6.00 3.89
CA ALA A 67 -4.94 -4.86 3.66
C ALA A 67 -5.71 -3.74 2.93
N LYS A 68 -5.62 -2.51 3.43
CA LYS A 68 -6.27 -1.37 2.78
C LYS A 68 -5.55 -0.95 1.50
N PHE A 69 -4.22 -1.05 1.53
CA PHE A 69 -3.35 -0.71 0.40
C PHE A 69 -2.32 -1.82 0.17
N LEU A 70 -2.09 -2.14 -1.10
CA LEU A 70 -0.96 -2.92 -1.56
C LEU A 70 0.05 -1.95 -2.18
N LEU A 71 1.25 -1.88 -1.62
CA LEU A 71 2.31 -0.96 -2.04
C LEU A 71 3.33 -1.70 -2.89
N PHE A 72 3.80 -1.07 -3.96
CA PHE A 72 4.73 -1.67 -4.90
C PHE A 72 5.88 -0.73 -5.23
N ASP A 73 7.11 -1.23 -5.13
CA ASP A 73 8.29 -0.63 -5.77
C ASP A 73 8.57 -1.28 -7.15
N ASP A 74 8.16 -2.53 -7.38
CA ASP A 74 8.31 -3.24 -8.66
C ASP A 74 7.07 -3.05 -9.56
N GLU A 75 7.29 -2.40 -10.71
CA GLU A 75 6.25 -2.14 -11.72
C GLU A 75 5.64 -3.41 -12.32
N ASN A 76 6.38 -4.52 -12.41
CA ASN A 76 5.87 -5.78 -12.94
C ASN A 76 4.90 -6.44 -11.95
N LEU A 77 5.21 -6.38 -10.65
CA LEU A 77 4.29 -6.81 -9.60
C LEU A 77 3.07 -5.90 -9.56
N ALA A 78 3.25 -4.58 -9.65
CA ALA A 78 2.14 -3.63 -9.68
C ALA A 78 1.20 -3.86 -10.87
N ARG A 79 1.74 -4.09 -12.07
CA ARG A 79 0.94 -4.43 -13.27
C ARG A 79 0.13 -5.70 -13.05
N PHE A 80 0.80 -6.77 -12.59
CA PHE A 80 0.13 -8.03 -12.31
C PHE A 80 -0.97 -7.86 -11.25
N ALA A 81 -0.70 -7.10 -10.20
CA ALA A 81 -1.67 -6.80 -9.15
C ALA A 81 -2.92 -6.09 -9.69
N SER A 82 -2.75 -5.09 -10.57
CA SER A 82 -3.87 -4.40 -11.22
C SER A 82 -4.73 -5.35 -12.06
N GLU A 83 -4.10 -6.22 -12.87
CA GLU A 83 -4.81 -7.19 -13.71
C GLU A 83 -5.66 -8.17 -12.87
N VAL A 84 -5.10 -8.68 -11.77
CA VAL A 84 -5.82 -9.63 -10.90
C VAL A 84 -6.83 -8.91 -10.00
N ALA A 85 -6.58 -7.66 -9.60
CA ALA A 85 -7.51 -6.86 -8.81
C ALA A 85 -8.81 -6.58 -9.57
N GLU A 86 -8.73 -6.28 -10.87
CA GLU A 86 -9.91 -6.11 -11.74
C GLU A 86 -10.71 -7.42 -11.87
N PHE A 87 -10.02 -8.54 -12.07
CA PHE A 87 -10.67 -9.85 -12.27
C PHE A 87 -11.32 -10.39 -10.98
N TYR A 88 -10.62 -10.30 -9.84
CA TYR A 88 -11.08 -10.83 -8.56
C TYR A 88 -11.80 -9.80 -7.69
N LEU A 89 -11.98 -8.57 -8.17
CA LEU A 89 -12.65 -7.47 -7.46
C LEU A 89 -12.03 -7.21 -6.08
N PHE A 90 -10.74 -6.91 -6.06
CA PHE A 90 -10.02 -6.63 -4.82
C PHE A 90 -10.63 -5.44 -4.06
N ASP A 91 -10.68 -5.55 -2.74
CA ASP A 91 -11.06 -4.46 -1.83
C ASP A 91 -9.87 -3.51 -1.60
N SER A 92 -8.65 -4.05 -1.59
CA SER A 92 -7.41 -3.28 -1.46
C SER A 92 -7.18 -2.35 -2.64
N LYS A 93 -6.51 -1.21 -2.40
CA LYS A 93 -6.03 -0.32 -3.46
C LYS A 93 -4.58 -0.60 -3.83
N ILE A 94 -4.31 -0.66 -5.13
CA ILE A 94 -2.99 -0.94 -5.71
C ILE A 94 -2.24 0.38 -5.94
N LEU A 95 -1.19 0.64 -5.16
CA LEU A 95 -0.43 1.90 -5.20
C LEU A 95 1.05 1.68 -5.56
N LEU A 96 1.53 2.44 -6.53
CA LEU A 96 2.97 2.51 -6.83
C LEU A 96 3.66 3.53 -5.92
N LEU A 97 4.79 3.13 -5.34
CA LEU A 97 5.68 4.03 -4.62
C LEU A 97 6.48 4.87 -5.61
N VAL A 98 6.46 6.19 -5.43
CA VAL A 98 7.14 7.13 -6.32
C VAL A 98 7.96 8.16 -5.53
N GLU A 99 9.09 8.59 -6.09
CA GLU A 99 9.93 9.63 -5.49
C GLU A 99 9.34 11.04 -5.68
N ASN A 100 8.58 11.23 -6.77
CA ASN A 100 7.95 12.50 -7.12
C ASN A 100 6.72 12.25 -8.01
N LEU A 101 5.88 13.27 -8.16
CA LEU A 101 4.64 13.21 -8.93
C LEU A 101 4.80 13.67 -10.39
N HIS A 102 6.02 13.73 -10.94
CA HIS A 102 6.22 14.18 -12.33
C HIS A 102 5.93 13.10 -13.38
N LYS A 103 5.92 11.81 -12.99
CA LYS A 103 5.78 10.67 -13.92
C LYS A 103 4.50 9.85 -13.66
N LEU A 104 3.37 10.52 -13.46
CA LEU A 104 2.07 9.86 -13.20
C LEU A 104 1.56 9.02 -14.39
N GLU A 105 1.97 9.36 -15.61
CA GLU A 105 1.65 8.61 -16.83
C GLU A 105 2.00 7.12 -16.68
N LYS A 106 3.09 6.81 -15.99
CA LYS A 106 3.53 5.44 -15.76
C LYS A 106 2.50 4.63 -14.96
N ALA A 107 1.96 5.20 -13.89
CA ALA A 107 0.92 4.54 -13.09
C ALA A 107 -0.39 4.36 -13.87
N TYR A 108 -0.71 5.30 -14.76
CA TYR A 108 -1.84 5.21 -15.68
C TYR A 108 -1.66 4.07 -16.70
N GLU A 109 -0.49 3.96 -17.35
CA GLU A 109 -0.17 2.87 -18.28
C GLU A 109 -0.24 1.48 -17.64
N LEU A 110 0.12 1.41 -16.36
CA LEU A 110 0.03 0.21 -15.53
C LEU A 110 -1.38 -0.05 -14.98
N ARG A 111 -2.34 0.85 -15.23
CA ARG A 111 -3.74 0.78 -14.75
C ARG A 111 -3.86 0.64 -13.23
N LEU A 112 -2.99 1.30 -12.49
CA LEU A 112 -2.99 1.22 -11.03
C LEU A 112 -4.09 2.09 -10.43
N ASP A 113 -4.52 1.78 -9.21
CA ASP A 113 -5.46 2.63 -8.48
C ASP A 113 -4.84 3.99 -8.16
N GLY A 114 -3.53 4.07 -7.96
CA GLY A 114 -2.86 5.32 -7.62
C GLY A 114 -1.36 5.24 -7.41
N VAL A 115 -0.83 6.34 -6.88
CA VAL A 115 0.56 6.45 -6.43
C VAL A 115 0.62 7.01 -5.01
N ILE A 116 1.71 6.69 -4.31
CA ILE A 116 2.06 7.27 -3.02
C ILE A 116 3.50 7.77 -3.06
N LEU A 117 3.74 9.01 -2.62
CA LEU A 117 5.10 9.51 -2.45
C LEU A 117 5.78 8.75 -1.32
N LYS A 118 7.00 8.27 -1.55
CA LYS A 118 7.79 7.63 -0.48
C LYS A 118 8.01 8.58 0.70
N SER A 119 8.18 9.87 0.43
CA SER A 119 8.33 10.91 1.47
C SER A 119 7.08 11.10 2.35
N LEU A 120 5.92 10.58 1.97
CA LEU A 120 4.72 10.58 2.81
C LEU A 120 4.78 9.47 3.88
N ILE A 121 5.57 8.40 3.64
CA ILE A 121 5.72 7.27 4.55
C ILE A 121 6.87 7.57 5.51
N GLN A 122 6.54 7.75 6.79
CA GLN A 122 7.55 7.93 7.84
C GLN A 122 8.34 6.65 8.05
N ASP A 123 9.63 6.76 8.36
CA ASP A 123 10.54 5.65 8.65
C ASP A 123 10.67 4.60 7.52
N TYR A 124 10.36 4.97 6.27
CA TYR A 124 10.52 4.11 5.10
C TYR A 124 11.99 3.74 4.88
N HIS A 125 12.28 2.43 4.78
CA HIS A 125 13.63 1.90 4.56
C HIS A 125 13.63 0.58 3.79
#